data_AF-A0A4D6C1S8-F1
#
_entry.id   AF-A0A4D6C1S8-F1
#
_cell.length_a   1.000
_cell.length_b   1.000
_cell.length_c   1.000
_cell.angle_alpha   90.00
_cell.angle_beta   90.00
_cell.angle_gamma   90.00
#
_symmetry.space_group_name_H-M   'P 1'
#
loop_
_entity.id
_entity.type
_entity.pdbx_description
1 polymer ?
#
loop_
_entity_poly.entity_id
_entity_poly.type
_entity_poly.pdbx_seq_one_letter_code
_entity_poly.pdbx_strand_id
1 'polypeptide(L)' 'MSVLQILRLLFAFLTIFFTLFWNQSNNRFASQTSELGMFSNYPQAKSFLNSATLWSIVGFLVCLVLENKF' A
#
# COMPACT_ATOMS: atom_id res chain seq x y z
N MET A 1 10.43 16.97 14.76
CA MET A 1 10.10 16.05 13.64
C MET A 1 9.14 16.80 12.74
N SER A 2 9.54 17.10 11.49
CA SER A 2 8.66 17.86 10.59
C SER A 2 7.45 17.00 10.20
N VAL A 3 6.31 17.63 9.94
CA VAL A 3 5.09 16.91 9.52
C VAL A 3 5.35 16.04 8.27
N LEU A 4 6.23 16.51 7.37
CA LEU A 4 6.66 15.78 6.18
C LEU A 4 7.41 14.48 6.50
N GLN A 5 8.25 14.47 7.54
CA GLN A 5 8.97 13.26 7.97
C GLN A 5 8.02 12.19 8.51
N ILE A 6 7.02 12.60 9.29
CA ILE A 6 5.98 11.70 9.82
C ILE A 6 5.17 11.11 8.65
N LEU A 7 4.79 11.96 7.70
CA LEU A 7 4.04 11.55 6.52
C LEU A 7 4.84 10.59 5.63
N ARG A 8 6.14 10.85 5.42
CA ARG A 8 7.06 9.96 4.71
C ARG A 8 7.17 8.60 5.37
N LEU A 9 7.32 8.57 6.69
CA LEU A 9 7.41 7.33 7.46
C LEU A 9 6.09 6.52 7.36
N LEU A 10 4.96 7.22 7.39
CA LEU A 10 3.64 6.62 7.25
C LEU A 10 3.44 6.00 5.86
N PHE A 11 3.83 6.70 4.79
CA PHE A 11 3.79 6.15 3.43
C PHE A 11 4.76 4.96 3.26
N ALA A 12 5.97 5.03 3.84
CA ALA A 12 6.91 3.92 3.81
C ALA A 12 6.34 2.67 4.53
N PHE A 13 5.71 2.86 5.70
CA PHE A 13 5.09 1.77 6.45
C PHE A 13 3.91 1.15 5.69
N LEU A 14 3.06 1.98 5.09
CA LEU A 14 1.97 1.52 4.22
C LEU A 14 2.49 0.74 3.02
N THR A 15 3.56 1.22 2.37
CA THR A 15 4.15 0.53 1.21
C THR A 15 4.68 -0.85 1.61
N ILE A 16 5.39 -0.95 2.73
CA ILE A 16 5.90 -2.24 3.25
C ILE A 16 4.73 -3.17 3.60
N PHE A 17 3.70 -2.66 4.29
CA PHE A 17 2.51 -3.42 4.65
C PHE A 17 1.80 -3.97 3.40
N PHE A 18 1.48 -3.12 2.42
CA PHE A 18 0.84 -3.56 1.19
C PHE A 18 1.72 -4.50 0.36
N THR A 19 3.04 -4.35 0.38
CA THR A 19 3.97 -5.24 -0.33
C THR A 19 4.10 -6.61 0.35
N LEU A 20 4.14 -6.66 1.69
CA LEU A 20 4.09 -7.91 2.44
C LEU A 20 2.77 -8.64 2.19
N PHE A 21 1.66 -7.89 2.21
CA PHE A 21 0.35 -8.42 1.86
C PHE A 21 0.35 -8.89 0.41
N TRP A 22 0.91 -8.16 -0.54
CA TRP A 22 1.05 -8.58 -1.94
C TRP A 22 1.76 -9.92 -2.08
N ASN A 23 2.93 -10.07 -1.42
CA ASN A 23 3.73 -11.29 -1.47
C ASN A 23 3.02 -12.48 -0.79
N GLN A 24 2.27 -12.22 0.29
CA GLN A 24 1.49 -13.23 1.01
C GLN A 24 0.11 -13.50 0.36
N SER A 25 -0.35 -12.61 -0.53
CA SER A 25 -1.70 -12.57 -1.15
C SER A 25 -1.84 -13.42 -2.39
N ASN A 26 -0.79 -14.05 -2.90
CA ASN A 26 -1.00 -15.05 -3.94
C ASN A 26 -1.83 -16.26 -3.46
N ASN A 27 -1.78 -16.63 -2.16
CA ASN A 27 -2.52 -17.81 -1.68
C ASN A 27 -3.41 -17.58 -0.44
N ARG A 28 -3.06 -16.71 0.53
CA ARG A 28 -3.79 -16.63 1.82
C ARG A 28 -4.71 -15.43 1.98
N PHE A 29 -4.31 -14.26 1.46
CA PHE A 29 -5.21 -13.10 1.45
C PHE A 29 -6.37 -13.30 0.47
N ALA A 30 -6.09 -13.82 -0.72
CA ALA A 30 -7.11 -14.19 -1.69
C ALA A 30 -8.26 -15.03 -1.08
N SER A 31 -7.93 -16.08 -0.33
CA SER A 31 -8.92 -16.97 0.29
C SER A 31 -9.67 -16.26 1.42
N GLN A 32 -8.96 -15.60 2.34
CA GLN A 32 -9.58 -14.92 3.48
C GLN A 32 -10.45 -13.73 3.06
N THR A 33 -10.03 -12.96 2.05
CA THR A 33 -10.80 -11.79 1.58
C THR A 33 -12.00 -12.18 0.73
N SER A 34 -11.96 -13.36 0.08
CA SER A 34 -13.13 -13.97 -0.58
C SER A 34 -14.14 -14.54 0.43
N GLU A 35 -13.66 -15.14 1.53
CA GLU A 35 -14.50 -15.64 2.63
C GLU A 35 -15.12 -14.50 3.45
N LEU A 36 -14.41 -13.37 3.59
CA LEU A 36 -14.90 -12.16 4.26
C LEU A 36 -15.81 -11.30 3.37
N GLY A 37 -16.06 -11.69 2.11
CA GLY A 37 -16.97 -10.98 1.19
C GLY A 37 -16.53 -9.57 0.78
N MET A 38 -15.31 -9.16 1.13
CA MET A 38 -14.78 -7.82 0.87
C MET A 38 -14.42 -7.60 -0.61
N PHE A 39 -14.08 -8.67 -1.32
CA PHE A 39 -13.88 -8.63 -2.77
C PHE A 39 -14.56 -9.83 -3.42
N SER A 40 -15.34 -9.56 -4.47
CA SER A 40 -16.12 -10.59 -5.15
C SER A 40 -15.26 -11.61 -5.90
N ASN A 41 -14.02 -11.26 -6.26
CA ASN A 41 -13.08 -12.12 -7.01
C ASN A 41 -11.60 -11.78 -6.72
N TYR A 42 -10.71 -12.78 -6.72
CA TYR A 42 -9.25 -12.64 -6.60
C TYR A 42 -8.62 -11.54 -7.48
N PRO A 43 -8.92 -11.45 -8.79
CA PRO A 43 -8.36 -10.41 -9.65
C PRO A 43 -8.73 -8.98 -9.22
N GLN A 44 -9.90 -8.76 -8.62
CA GLN A 44 -10.27 -7.44 -8.08
C GLN A 44 -9.45 -7.09 -6.84
N ALA A 45 -9.30 -8.02 -5.89
CA ALA A 45 -8.48 -7.82 -4.70
C ALA A 45 -7.01 -7.55 -5.07
N LYS A 46 -6.49 -8.27 -6.06
CA LYS A 46 -5.16 -8.04 -6.64
C LYS A 46 -5.05 -6.66 -7.29
N SER A 47 -6.00 -6.29 -8.14
CA SER A 47 -5.99 -4.95 -8.77
C SER A 47 -6.04 -3.83 -7.73
N PHE A 48 -6.82 -4.00 -6.66
CA PHE A 48 -6.92 -3.03 -5.57
C PHE A 48 -5.61 -2.90 -4.80
N LEU A 49 -5.02 -4.02 -4.36
CA LEU A 49 -3.74 -4.02 -3.65
C LEU A 49 -2.62 -3.40 -4.49
N ASN A 50 -2.58 -3.69 -5.80
CA ASN A 50 -1.59 -3.13 -6.70
C ASN A 50 -1.75 -1.61 -6.82
N SER A 51 -2.99 -1.13 -6.98
CA SER A 51 -3.29 0.30 -7.03
C SER A 51 -2.90 0.99 -5.72
N ALA A 52 -3.31 0.45 -4.57
CA ALA A 52 -2.98 0.99 -3.26
C ALA A 52 -1.46 1.06 -3.02
N THR A 53 -0.71 0.03 -3.45
CA THR A 53 0.76 0.01 -3.36
C THR A 53 1.38 1.11 -4.22
N LEU A 54 0.90 1.28 -5.46
CA LEU A 54 1.37 2.36 -6.35
C LEU A 54 1.08 3.74 -5.77
N TRP A 55 -0.13 3.96 -5.25
CA TRP A 55 -0.50 5.22 -4.59
C TRP A 55 0.40 5.50 -3.37
N SER A 56 0.77 4.47 -2.61
CA SER A 56 1.68 4.60 -1.48
C SER A 56 3.09 5.03 -1.91
N ILE A 57 3.61 4.44 -2.99
CA ILE A 57 4.92 4.81 -3.57
C ILE A 57 4.90 6.25 -4.10
N VAL A 58 3.84 6.64 -4.80
CA VAL A 58 3.68 8.01 -5.31
C VAL A 58 3.61 9.00 -4.15
N GLY A 59 2.82 8.72 -3.11
CA GLY A 59 2.74 9.55 -1.91
C GLY A 59 4.09 9.69 -1.20
N PHE A 60 4.85 8.60 -1.09
CA PHE A 60 6.22 8.61 -0.56
C PHE A 60 7.14 9.52 -1.38
N LEU A 61 7.13 9.39 -2.71
CA LEU A 61 7.95 10.20 -3.61
C LEU A 61 7.61 11.69 -3.53
N VAL A 62 6.31 12.03 -3.49
CA VAL A 62 5.87 13.43 -3.33
C VAL A 62 6.35 14.01 -2.00
N CYS A 63 6.23 13.26 -0.91
CA CYS A 63 6.74 13.71 0.40
C CYS A 63 8.27 13.92 0.36
N LEU A 64 9.01 13.03 -0.30
CA LEU A 64 10.46 13.13 -0.45
C LEU A 64 10.87 14.37 -1.27
N VAL A 65 10.16 14.65 -2.37
CA VAL A 65 10.43 15.84 -3.19
C VAL A 65 10.09 17.13 -2.46
N LEU A 66 8.98 17.15 -1.70
CA LEU A 66 8.60 18.31 -0.88
C LEU A 66 9.60 18.54 0.27
N GLU A 67 10.06 17.48 0.93
CA GLU A 67 11.09 17.57 1.98
C GLU A 67 12.44 18.04 1.43
N ASN A 68 12.80 17.71 0.19
CA ASN A 68 14.05 18.19 -0.43
C ASN A 68 13.97 19.62 -0.99
N LYS A 69 12.77 20.19 -1.14
CA LYS A 69 12.56 21.55 -1.65
C LYS A 69 12.39 22.60 -0.55
N PHE A 70 12.15 22.18 0.69
CA PHE A 70 11.98 23.03 1.88
C PHE A 70 13.11 22.80 2.88
#